data_AF-A0A6N7B3E5-F1
#
_entry.id   AF-A0A6N7B3E5-F1
#
_cell.length_a   1.000
_cell.length_b   1.000
_cell.length_c   1.000
_cell.angle_alpha   90.00
_cell.angle_beta   90.00
_cell.angle_gamma   90.00
#
_symmetry.space_group_name_H-M   'P 1'
#
loop_
_entity.id
_entity.type
_entity.pdbx_description
1 polymer ?
#
loop_
_entity_poly.entity_id
_entity_poly.type
_entity_poly.pdbx_seq_one_letter_code
_entity_poly.pdbx_strand_id
1 'polypeptide(L)'
;MLIWFVVLYLLFSVGVGLYASRRVHNSRDYVVAGRNLPLPIVTATVFATWFGAETVLGISATFVKEGLSGVVADPFGASMCLIIAGLFFAPLLYRMNLLTIGDYYRARYSREVELIMTICIMISYLGWVSAQVTALGLVFNMVSGGTIEQSTGMYIGTVIVLSYTMFGGMWSVALLDFVQMTVIMAGMLLIAVLVSDDAGGVGNVMNHAQAAGKLQFFPQGGYAAWIPFIGAGITMMLGSIPQQDVFQRMTSAKDEKTAVRGSVSGGVLYFAFAFVPMFLAYSATLIDPKVFGDMIESDAQMVLPNLILHHTPLVAQVFFFGALLSAIMSTASATLLAPSVMFTENILKHFALEHMSDQQMLRTMRIIVVTFGGLVLWFALHSEASIFKMVENAYKITLVAAFVPLAFGLYWKRANTQGALLSIVLGLATWLLMEAFEPSKIWPPQLAGLLMSVSGMLLGSLLPNKMDKYRATHRQHPSST
;
A
#
# COMPACT_ATOMS: atom_id res chain seq x y z
N MET A 1 -29.76 -9.22 8.20
CA MET A 1 -29.52 -8.35 9.37
C MET A 1 -28.11 -7.75 9.37
N LEU A 2 -27.06 -8.55 9.14
CA LEU A 2 -25.65 -8.09 9.08
C LEU A 2 -25.41 -6.92 8.10
N ILE A 3 -25.95 -7.00 6.88
CA ILE A 3 -25.83 -5.94 5.87
C ILE A 3 -26.30 -4.56 6.36
N TRP A 4 -27.29 -4.48 7.25
CA TRP A 4 -27.78 -3.19 7.75
C TRP A 4 -26.80 -2.52 8.71
N PHE A 5 -26.08 -3.31 9.52
CA PHE A 5 -25.00 -2.79 10.36
C PHE A 5 -23.83 -2.30 9.51
N VAL A 6 -23.51 -3.03 8.43
CA VAL A 6 -22.55 -2.60 7.43
C VAL A 6 -22.97 -1.27 6.82
N VAL A 7 -24.23 -1.13 6.37
CA VAL A 7 -24.75 0.13 5.83
C VAL A 7 -24.64 1.27 6.84
N LEU A 8 -25.00 1.05 8.11
CA LEU A 8 -24.87 2.07 9.17
C LEU A 8 -23.41 2.50 9.38
N TYR A 9 -22.48 1.55 9.41
CA TYR A 9 -21.06 1.82 9.52
C TYR A 9 -20.52 2.63 8.32
N LEU A 10 -20.96 2.29 7.11
CA LEU A 10 -20.58 3.00 5.89
C LEU A 10 -21.12 4.44 5.88
N LEU A 11 -22.38 4.64 6.28
CA LEU A 11 -22.98 5.96 6.43
C LEU A 11 -22.24 6.81 7.47
N PHE A 12 -21.86 6.21 8.61
CA PHE A 12 -21.05 6.86 9.62
C PHE A 12 -19.69 7.29 9.05
N SER A 13 -18.99 6.40 8.33
CA SER A 13 -17.68 6.68 7.73
C SER A 13 -17.77 7.79 6.68
N VAL A 14 -18.76 7.74 5.79
CA VAL A 14 -19.03 8.81 4.83
C VAL A 14 -19.33 10.13 5.56
N GLY A 15 -20.13 10.09 6.63
CA GLY A 15 -20.48 11.26 7.44
C GLY A 15 -19.25 11.93 8.08
N VAL A 16 -18.36 11.15 8.70
CA VAL A 16 -17.10 11.65 9.28
C VAL A 16 -16.21 12.21 8.18
N GLY A 17 -16.10 11.51 7.04
CA GLY A 17 -15.28 11.94 5.93
C GLY A 17 -15.73 13.27 5.32
N LEU A 18 -17.05 13.44 5.13
CA LEU A 18 -17.65 14.68 4.63
C LEU A 18 -17.58 15.81 5.66
N TYR A 19 -17.68 15.51 6.96
CA TYR A 19 -17.48 16.51 8.01
C TYR A 19 -16.04 17.04 7.99
N ALA A 20 -15.05 16.14 7.90
CA ALA A 20 -13.64 16.51 7.81
C ALA A 20 -13.32 17.32 6.54
N SER A 21 -14.04 17.08 5.43
CA SER A 21 -13.85 17.83 4.18
C SER A 21 -14.02 19.35 4.33
N ARG A 22 -14.77 19.81 5.35
CA ARG A 22 -14.94 21.24 5.68
C ARG A 22 -13.64 21.93 6.11
N ARG A 23 -12.58 21.16 6.41
CA ARG A 23 -11.25 21.68 6.75
C ARG A 23 -10.35 21.91 5.54
N VAL A 24 -10.78 21.50 4.34
CA VAL A 24 -9.96 21.60 3.12
C VAL A 24 -10.29 22.86 2.34
N HIS A 25 -9.40 23.85 2.39
CA HIS A 25 -9.61 25.15 1.74
C HIS A 25 -8.71 25.36 0.52
N ASN A 26 -7.54 24.74 0.52
CA ASN A 26 -6.54 24.86 -0.53
C ASN A 26 -5.86 23.52 -0.78
N SER A 27 -4.94 23.50 -1.74
CA SER A 27 -4.29 22.28 -2.19
C SER A 27 -3.31 21.70 -1.16
N ARG A 28 -2.67 22.54 -0.34
CA ARG A 28 -1.79 22.07 0.75
C ARG A 28 -2.59 21.38 1.85
N ASP A 29 -3.80 21.84 2.15
CA ASP A 29 -4.71 21.14 3.06
C ASP A 29 -5.16 19.80 2.48
N TYR A 30 -5.47 19.78 1.18
CA TYR A 30 -5.89 18.57 0.47
C TYR A 30 -4.80 17.50 0.42
N VAL A 31 -3.55 17.91 0.18
CA VAL A 31 -2.42 16.97 0.02
C VAL A 31 -1.78 16.60 1.36
N VAL A 32 -1.44 17.57 2.21
CA VAL A 32 -0.63 17.27 3.41
C VAL A 32 -1.30 17.65 4.72
N ALA A 33 -2.59 17.97 4.72
CA ALA A 33 -3.32 18.43 5.91
C ALA A 33 -2.62 19.61 6.61
N GLY A 34 -2.01 20.51 5.81
CA GLY A 34 -1.28 21.67 6.32
C GLY A 34 0.01 21.35 7.08
N ARG A 35 0.44 20.08 7.14
CA ARG A 35 1.58 19.61 7.97
C ARG A 35 1.38 19.88 9.47
N ASN A 36 0.19 19.54 9.98
CA ASN A 36 -0.18 19.80 11.38
C ASN A 36 -0.65 18.55 12.12
N LEU A 37 -0.45 17.34 11.56
CA LEU A 37 -0.95 16.13 12.19
C LEU A 37 -0.12 15.76 13.44
N PRO A 38 -0.76 15.57 14.61
CA PRO A 38 -0.10 15.13 15.82
C PRO A 38 0.24 13.63 15.79
N LEU A 39 1.15 13.20 16.66
CA LEU A 39 1.70 11.85 16.69
C LEU A 39 0.66 10.71 16.70
N PRO A 40 -0.42 10.74 17.50
CA PRO A 40 -1.41 9.67 17.49
C PRO A 40 -2.11 9.54 16.12
N ILE A 41 -2.39 10.66 15.46
CA ILE A 41 -3.04 10.68 14.16
C ILE A 41 -2.08 10.17 13.08
N VAL A 42 -0.82 10.59 13.08
CA VAL A 42 0.20 10.07 12.13
C VAL A 42 0.40 8.57 12.31
N THR A 43 0.51 8.10 13.56
CA THR A 43 0.62 6.66 13.88
C THR A 43 -0.58 5.88 13.33
N ALA A 44 -1.78 6.39 13.58
CA ALA A 44 -3.00 5.76 13.11
C ALA A 44 -3.12 5.75 11.58
N THR A 45 -2.75 6.85 10.93
CA THR A 45 -2.77 6.96 9.47
C THR A 45 -1.78 5.98 8.84
N VAL A 46 -0.56 5.90 9.38
CA VAL A 46 0.45 4.94 8.90
C VAL A 46 -0.02 3.50 9.08
N PHE A 47 -0.56 3.16 10.27
CA PHE A 47 -1.12 1.84 10.53
C PHE A 47 -2.29 1.52 9.60
N ALA A 48 -3.31 2.37 9.55
CA ALA A 48 -4.57 2.09 8.88
C ALA A 48 -4.43 2.07 7.35
N THR A 49 -3.57 2.92 6.79
CA THR A 49 -3.26 2.88 5.35
C THR A 49 -2.71 1.51 4.94
N TRP A 50 -1.86 0.90 5.77
CA TRP A 50 -1.21 -0.37 5.46
C TRP A 50 -1.99 -1.60 5.92
N PHE A 51 -2.82 -1.46 6.96
CA PHE A 51 -3.67 -2.53 7.47
C PHE A 51 -4.97 -2.63 6.66
N GLY A 52 -4.86 -3.12 5.43
CA GLY A 52 -5.97 -3.23 4.46
C GLY A 52 -6.45 -4.65 4.18
N ALA A 53 -7.11 -4.84 3.03
CA ALA A 53 -7.57 -6.14 2.53
C ALA A 53 -6.46 -7.20 2.48
N GLU A 54 -5.27 -6.80 2.05
CA GLU A 54 -4.09 -7.66 1.97
C GLU A 54 -3.77 -8.26 3.34
N THR A 55 -3.71 -7.45 4.38
CA THR A 55 -3.34 -7.93 5.71
C THR A 55 -4.37 -8.86 6.31
N VAL A 56 -5.66 -8.56 6.12
CA VAL A 56 -6.72 -9.36 6.73
C VAL A 56 -7.04 -10.62 5.94
N LEU A 57 -7.13 -10.53 4.61
CA LEU A 57 -7.58 -11.63 3.73
C LEU A 57 -6.44 -12.27 2.94
N GLY A 58 -5.43 -11.50 2.54
CA GLY A 58 -4.32 -11.96 1.71
C GLY A 58 -3.25 -12.72 2.51
N ILE A 59 -2.68 -12.09 3.54
CA ILE A 59 -1.65 -12.71 4.38
C ILE A 59 -2.23 -13.93 5.09
N SER A 60 -3.44 -13.82 5.64
CA SER A 60 -4.04 -14.91 6.40
C SER A 60 -4.25 -16.16 5.54
N ALA A 61 -4.71 -15.99 4.30
CA ALA A 61 -4.81 -17.04 3.28
C ALA A 61 -3.44 -17.62 2.88
N THR A 62 -2.44 -16.75 2.73
CA THR A 62 -1.07 -17.16 2.38
C THR A 62 -0.42 -17.94 3.53
N PHE A 63 -0.63 -17.51 4.77
CA PHE A 63 -0.13 -18.17 5.98
C PHE A 63 -0.70 -19.58 6.15
N VAL A 64 -2.01 -19.77 5.98
CA VAL A 64 -2.60 -21.12 6.08
C VAL A 64 -2.07 -22.06 4.99
N LYS A 65 -1.74 -21.55 3.80
CA LYS A 65 -1.09 -22.33 2.72
C LYS A 65 0.38 -22.60 2.97
N GLU A 66 1.16 -21.56 3.23
CA GLU A 66 2.62 -21.56 3.09
C GLU A 66 3.37 -21.33 4.41
N GLY A 67 2.68 -20.96 5.50
CA GLY A 67 3.30 -20.64 6.79
C GLY A 67 4.05 -19.30 6.77
N LEU A 68 4.88 -19.08 7.80
CA LEU A 68 5.64 -17.84 7.99
C LEU A 68 6.62 -17.56 6.84
N SER A 69 7.17 -18.60 6.19
CA SER A 69 8.07 -18.42 5.05
C SER A 69 7.39 -17.82 3.82
N GLY A 70 6.08 -18.05 3.63
CA GLY A 70 5.32 -17.49 2.50
C GLY A 70 4.88 -16.04 2.71
N VAL A 71 4.92 -15.54 3.94
CA VAL A 71 4.47 -14.19 4.31
C VAL A 71 5.64 -13.25 4.63
N VAL A 72 6.82 -13.52 4.06
CA VAL A 72 8.01 -12.66 4.25
C VAL A 72 7.81 -11.25 3.67
N ALA A 73 7.01 -11.11 2.61
CA ALA A 73 6.69 -9.81 2.03
C ALA A 73 5.84 -8.96 2.98
N ASP A 74 4.75 -9.53 3.51
CA ASP A 74 3.85 -8.88 4.46
C ASP A 74 3.49 -9.91 5.55
N PRO A 75 3.78 -9.67 6.85
CA PRO A 75 4.05 -8.35 7.47
C PRO A 75 5.50 -7.93 7.63
N PHE A 76 6.47 -8.82 7.38
CA PHE A 76 7.87 -8.51 7.67
C PHE A 76 8.41 -7.41 6.76
N GLY A 77 8.30 -7.55 5.43
CA GLY A 77 8.74 -6.52 4.49
C GLY A 77 7.97 -5.20 4.64
N ALA A 78 6.64 -5.25 4.69
CA ALA A 78 5.78 -4.07 4.82
C ALA A 78 6.05 -3.27 6.10
N SER A 79 6.15 -3.93 7.27
CA SER A 79 6.49 -3.22 8.52
C SER A 79 7.90 -2.64 8.50
N MET A 80 8.87 -3.36 7.95
CA MET A 80 10.24 -2.89 7.81
C MET A 80 10.35 -1.71 6.85
N CYS A 81 9.53 -1.65 5.79
CA CYS A 81 9.40 -0.44 4.96
C CYS A 81 9.07 0.78 5.83
N LEU A 82 8.00 0.71 6.63
CA LEU A 82 7.53 1.84 7.44
C LEU A 82 8.56 2.28 8.48
N ILE A 83 9.24 1.33 9.11
CA ILE A 83 10.29 1.59 10.10
C ILE A 83 11.52 2.20 9.42
N ILE A 84 11.99 1.64 8.31
CA ILE A 84 13.16 2.13 7.57
C ILE A 84 12.87 3.52 6.97
N ALA A 85 11.71 3.69 6.33
CA ALA A 85 11.26 4.98 5.81
C ALA A 85 11.23 6.03 6.93
N GLY A 86 10.65 5.69 8.08
CA GLY A 86 10.61 6.54 9.27
C GLY A 86 11.98 6.96 9.78
N LEU A 87 12.91 6.01 9.96
CA LEU A 87 14.23 6.26 10.55
C LEU A 87 15.18 6.98 9.61
N PHE A 88 15.20 6.59 8.34
CA PHE A 88 16.23 7.01 7.40
C PHE A 88 15.71 8.08 6.44
N PHE A 89 14.54 7.90 5.84
CA PHE A 89 14.05 8.77 4.77
C PHE A 89 13.25 9.97 5.28
N ALA A 90 12.45 9.80 6.33
CA ALA A 90 11.56 10.83 6.87
C ALA A 90 12.31 12.12 7.25
N PRO A 91 13.44 12.10 7.99
CA PRO A 91 14.13 13.33 8.38
C PRO A 91 14.60 14.15 7.17
N LEU A 92 15.11 13.47 6.15
CA LEU A 92 15.65 14.12 4.95
C LEU A 92 14.52 14.72 4.11
N LEU A 93 13.49 13.91 3.81
CA LEU A 93 12.36 14.32 2.98
C LEU A 93 11.48 15.36 3.66
N TYR A 94 11.30 15.27 4.98
CA TYR A 94 10.51 16.23 5.76
C TYR A 94 11.08 17.65 5.65
N ARG A 95 12.41 17.81 5.75
CA ARG A 95 13.10 19.11 5.69
C ARG A 95 13.02 19.79 4.32
N MET A 96 12.80 19.03 3.26
CA MET A 96 12.71 19.57 1.89
C MET A 96 11.40 20.30 1.62
N ASN A 97 10.38 20.14 2.47
CA ASN A 97 9.08 20.81 2.37
C ASN A 97 8.42 20.68 0.98
N LEU A 98 8.51 19.47 0.40
CA LEU A 98 7.92 19.12 -0.88
C LEU A 98 6.47 18.65 -0.70
N LEU A 99 5.66 18.75 -1.77
CA LEU A 99 4.27 18.26 -1.77
C LEU A 99 4.19 16.80 -2.21
N THR A 100 5.07 16.39 -3.11
CA THR A 100 5.12 15.04 -3.67
C THR A 100 6.53 14.46 -3.65
N ILE A 101 6.61 13.13 -3.67
CA ILE A 101 7.88 12.44 -3.92
C ILE A 101 8.37 12.67 -5.36
N GLY A 102 7.48 12.99 -6.30
CA GLY A 102 7.84 13.42 -7.65
C GLY A 102 8.70 14.68 -7.64
N ASP A 103 8.35 15.67 -6.81
CA ASP A 103 9.10 16.92 -6.67
C ASP A 103 10.55 16.66 -6.21
N TYR A 104 10.75 15.63 -5.39
CA TYR A 104 12.08 15.22 -4.96
C TYR A 104 12.93 14.77 -6.15
N TYR A 105 12.39 13.89 -7.01
CA TYR A 105 13.10 13.43 -8.21
C TYR A 105 13.43 14.57 -9.17
N ARG A 106 12.51 15.54 -9.30
CA ARG A 106 12.74 16.76 -10.10
C ARG A 106 13.89 17.58 -9.54
N ALA A 107 13.86 17.85 -8.23
CA ALA A 107 14.84 18.68 -7.55
C ALA A 107 16.22 18.02 -7.55
N ARG A 108 16.28 16.69 -7.37
CA ARG A 108 17.53 15.95 -7.27
C ARG A 108 18.17 15.63 -8.62
N TYR A 109 17.35 15.36 -9.63
CA TYR A 109 17.80 14.88 -10.93
C TYR A 109 17.26 15.77 -12.05
N SER A 110 16.02 15.49 -12.48
CA SER A 110 15.45 16.14 -13.63
C SER A 110 13.95 15.94 -13.77
N ARG A 111 13.37 16.71 -14.69
CA ARG A 111 11.96 16.63 -15.06
C ARG A 111 11.58 15.29 -15.69
N GLU A 112 12.45 14.73 -16.52
CA GLU A 112 12.22 13.43 -17.17
C GLU A 112 12.21 12.31 -16.12
N VAL A 113 13.14 12.34 -15.16
CA VAL A 113 13.16 11.39 -14.04
C VAL A 113 11.88 11.53 -13.22
N GLU A 114 11.46 12.75 -12.87
CA GLU A 114 10.19 13.00 -12.17
C GLU A 114 8.98 12.40 -12.91
N LEU A 115 8.87 12.64 -14.22
CA LEU A 115 7.72 12.18 -15.01
C LEU A 115 7.67 10.65 -15.08
N ILE A 116 8.81 10.01 -15.37
CA ILE A 116 8.88 8.55 -15.43
C ILE A 116 8.55 7.94 -14.06
N MET A 117 9.09 8.51 -12.98
CA MET A 117 8.85 8.01 -11.62
C MET A 117 7.42 8.20 -11.17
N THR A 118 6.82 9.35 -11.48
CA THR A 118 5.40 9.59 -11.24
C THR A 118 4.55 8.52 -11.92
N ILE A 119 4.80 8.23 -13.21
CA ILE A 119 4.04 7.23 -13.95
C ILE A 119 4.24 5.84 -13.35
N CYS A 120 5.48 5.43 -13.04
CA CYS A 120 5.75 4.12 -12.43
C CYS A 120 5.03 3.95 -11.07
N ILE A 121 5.09 4.97 -10.21
CA ILE A 121 4.41 4.96 -8.91
C ILE A 121 2.88 4.90 -9.11
N MET A 122 2.33 5.68 -10.03
CA MET A 122 0.90 5.65 -10.34
C MET A 122 0.42 4.28 -10.84
N ILE A 123 1.18 3.63 -11.73
CA ILE A 123 0.87 2.29 -12.21
C ILE A 123 0.90 1.28 -11.05
N SER A 124 1.84 1.41 -10.11
CA SER A 124 1.87 0.53 -8.92
C SER A 124 0.57 0.61 -8.12
N TYR A 125 -0.02 1.80 -7.96
CA TYR A 125 -1.29 1.95 -7.23
C TYR A 125 -2.46 1.22 -7.89
N LEU A 126 -2.42 0.93 -9.20
CA LEU A 126 -3.47 0.14 -9.85
C LEU A 126 -3.59 -1.24 -9.21
N GLY A 127 -2.47 -1.95 -8.99
CA GLY A 127 -2.50 -3.27 -8.37
C GLY A 127 -2.98 -3.22 -6.92
N TRP A 128 -2.44 -2.28 -6.13
CA TRP A 128 -2.76 -2.21 -4.70
C TRP A 128 -4.20 -1.80 -4.41
N VAL A 129 -4.70 -0.75 -5.07
CA VAL A 129 -6.09 -0.29 -4.86
C VAL A 129 -7.07 -1.33 -5.41
N SER A 130 -6.73 -2.01 -6.50
CA SER A 130 -7.60 -3.05 -7.06
C SER A 130 -7.79 -4.22 -6.10
N ALA A 131 -6.76 -4.57 -5.33
CA ALA A 131 -6.87 -5.58 -4.28
C ALA A 131 -7.91 -5.18 -3.20
N GLN A 132 -7.97 -3.89 -2.86
CA GLN A 132 -8.99 -3.35 -1.95
C GLN A 132 -10.40 -3.41 -2.56
N VAL A 133 -10.54 -3.05 -3.84
CA VAL A 133 -11.83 -3.10 -4.55
C VAL A 133 -12.35 -4.53 -4.65
N THR A 134 -11.50 -5.50 -5.00
CA THR A 134 -11.84 -6.93 -5.02
C THR A 134 -12.32 -7.41 -3.65
N ALA A 135 -11.65 -6.98 -2.57
CA ALA A 135 -12.04 -7.32 -1.21
C ALA A 135 -13.39 -6.72 -0.80
N LEU A 136 -13.68 -5.46 -1.17
CA LEU A 136 -15.01 -4.86 -0.96
C LEU A 136 -16.09 -5.70 -1.64
N GLY A 137 -15.87 -6.09 -2.89
CA GLY A 137 -16.80 -6.95 -3.63
C GLY A 137 -17.10 -8.26 -2.90
N LEU A 138 -16.04 -8.94 -2.47
CA LEU A 138 -16.12 -10.20 -1.73
C LEU A 138 -16.88 -10.02 -0.40
N VAL A 139 -16.59 -8.95 0.36
CA VAL A 139 -17.29 -8.66 1.61
C VAL A 139 -18.78 -8.40 1.36
N PHE A 140 -19.14 -7.56 0.39
CA PHE A 140 -20.54 -7.27 0.08
C PHE A 140 -21.31 -8.52 -0.36
N ASN A 141 -20.69 -9.37 -1.17
CA ASN A 141 -21.28 -10.65 -1.56
C ASN A 141 -21.58 -11.54 -0.35
N MET A 142 -20.60 -11.69 0.55
CA MET A 142 -20.74 -12.53 1.73
C MET A 142 -21.76 -12.01 2.73
N VAL A 143 -21.71 -10.72 3.10
CA VAL A 143 -22.63 -10.18 4.12
C VAL A 143 -24.08 -10.05 3.62
N SER A 144 -24.28 -10.12 2.30
CA SER A 144 -25.60 -10.18 1.66
C SER A 144 -26.11 -11.61 1.40
N GLY A 145 -25.32 -12.62 1.77
CA GLY A 145 -25.66 -14.04 1.54
C GLY A 145 -25.73 -14.39 0.06
N GLY A 146 -24.89 -13.76 -0.78
CA GLY A 146 -24.86 -13.99 -2.23
C GLY A 146 -25.86 -13.17 -3.04
N THR A 147 -26.74 -12.39 -2.40
CA THR A 147 -27.72 -11.55 -3.10
C THR A 147 -27.06 -10.46 -3.95
N ILE A 148 -25.94 -9.92 -3.48
CA ILE A 148 -25.11 -8.97 -4.23
C ILE A 148 -23.98 -9.77 -4.86
N GLU A 149 -23.91 -9.85 -6.18
CA GLU A 149 -22.77 -10.46 -6.87
C GLU A 149 -21.46 -9.73 -6.53
N GLN A 150 -20.34 -10.44 -6.50
CA GLN A 150 -19.04 -9.85 -6.15
C GLN A 150 -18.70 -8.64 -7.03
N SER A 151 -18.93 -8.73 -8.34
CA SER A 151 -18.76 -7.63 -9.30
C SER A 151 -19.60 -6.40 -8.91
N THR A 152 -20.87 -6.60 -8.60
CA THR A 152 -21.79 -5.55 -8.12
C THR A 152 -21.29 -4.94 -6.80
N GLY A 153 -20.79 -5.78 -5.89
CA GLY A 153 -20.15 -5.32 -4.66
C GLY A 153 -18.92 -4.45 -4.92
N MET A 154 -18.11 -4.75 -5.95
CA MET A 154 -16.95 -3.93 -6.34
C MET A 154 -17.39 -2.54 -6.83
N TYR A 155 -18.46 -2.46 -7.64
CA TYR A 155 -19.04 -1.18 -8.05
C TYR A 155 -19.53 -0.37 -6.85
N ILE A 156 -20.31 -0.98 -5.96
CA ILE A 156 -20.84 -0.34 -4.75
C ILE A 156 -19.68 0.17 -3.87
N GLY A 157 -18.71 -0.68 -3.58
CA GLY A 157 -17.54 -0.34 -2.77
C GLY A 157 -16.74 0.81 -3.37
N THR A 158 -16.49 0.78 -4.68
CA THR A 158 -15.76 1.85 -5.39
C THR A 158 -16.49 3.19 -5.27
N VAL A 159 -17.81 3.21 -5.51
CA VAL A 159 -18.62 4.43 -5.39
C VAL A 159 -18.57 4.99 -3.98
N ILE A 160 -18.68 4.13 -2.96
CA ILE A 160 -18.61 4.55 -1.56
C ILE A 160 -17.25 5.16 -1.23
N VAL A 161 -16.15 4.49 -1.57
CA VAL A 161 -14.80 5.01 -1.29
C VAL A 161 -14.56 6.34 -2.00
N LEU A 162 -14.95 6.45 -3.28
CA LEU A 162 -14.82 7.69 -4.04
C LEU A 162 -15.62 8.83 -3.40
N SER A 163 -16.82 8.54 -2.89
CA SER A 163 -17.75 9.55 -2.36
C SER A 163 -17.14 10.45 -1.28
N TYR A 164 -16.35 9.90 -0.34
CA TYR A 164 -15.71 10.72 0.71
C TYR A 164 -14.26 11.07 0.38
N THR A 165 -13.55 10.25 -0.39
CA THR A 165 -12.14 10.50 -0.77
C THR A 165 -12.01 11.76 -1.63
N MET A 166 -12.93 11.97 -2.58
CA MET A 166 -12.93 13.12 -3.47
C MET A 166 -12.98 14.46 -2.70
N PHE A 167 -13.88 14.59 -1.74
CA PHE A 167 -14.08 15.85 -1.03
C PHE A 167 -13.11 16.04 0.12
N GLY A 168 -12.70 14.95 0.77
CA GLY A 168 -12.06 14.95 2.07
C GLY A 168 -10.57 15.26 2.10
N GLY A 169 -9.81 14.88 1.06
CA GLY A 169 -8.35 15.00 1.05
C GLY A 169 -7.67 14.36 2.27
N MET A 170 -6.45 14.79 2.57
CA MET A 170 -5.62 14.22 3.62
C MET A 170 -6.20 14.40 5.03
N TRP A 171 -6.92 15.49 5.31
CA TRP A 171 -7.58 15.69 6.61
C TRP A 171 -8.67 14.66 6.89
N SER A 172 -9.47 14.33 5.87
CA SER A 172 -10.53 13.34 5.98
C SER A 172 -9.96 11.94 6.15
N VAL A 173 -8.95 11.59 5.35
CA VAL A 173 -8.22 10.32 5.48
C VAL A 173 -7.64 10.20 6.90
N ALA A 174 -6.91 11.20 7.39
CA ALA A 174 -6.28 11.13 8.71
C ALA A 174 -7.28 10.99 9.87
N LEU A 175 -8.43 11.68 9.81
CA LEU A 175 -9.47 11.57 10.84
C LEU A 175 -10.16 10.21 10.78
N LEU A 176 -10.49 9.73 9.58
CA LEU A 176 -11.10 8.41 9.39
C LEU A 176 -10.15 7.32 9.86
N ASP A 177 -8.88 7.37 9.48
CA ASP A 177 -7.86 6.40 9.88
C ASP A 177 -7.74 6.31 11.40
N PHE A 178 -7.79 7.45 12.11
CA PHE A 178 -7.76 7.46 13.58
C PHE A 178 -8.96 6.72 14.20
N VAL A 179 -10.16 6.93 13.64
CA VAL A 179 -11.38 6.26 14.12
C VAL A 179 -11.37 4.78 13.72
N GLN A 180 -11.05 4.48 12.45
CA GLN A 180 -11.05 3.17 11.84
C GLN A 180 -10.01 2.24 12.46
N MET A 181 -8.83 2.75 12.78
CA MET A 181 -7.81 2.01 13.54
C MET A 181 -8.39 1.44 14.83
N THR A 182 -9.16 2.24 15.57
CA THR A 182 -9.76 1.78 16.84
C THR A 182 -10.78 0.66 16.59
N VAL A 183 -11.61 0.79 15.56
CA VAL A 183 -12.60 -0.23 15.17
C VAL A 183 -11.91 -1.52 14.72
N ILE A 184 -10.86 -1.41 13.90
CA ILE A 184 -10.05 -2.54 13.43
C ILE A 184 -9.45 -3.28 14.63
N MET A 185 -8.77 -2.55 15.51
CA MET A 185 -8.06 -3.17 16.63
C MET A 185 -9.01 -3.83 17.63
N ALA A 186 -10.05 -3.12 18.05
CA ALA A 186 -11.03 -3.66 18.99
C ALA A 186 -11.81 -4.83 18.39
N GLY A 187 -12.24 -4.71 17.12
CA GLY A 187 -12.99 -5.74 16.43
C GLY A 187 -12.16 -7.02 16.29
N MET A 188 -10.95 -6.94 15.76
CA MET A 188 -10.10 -8.12 15.52
C MET A 188 -9.67 -8.81 16.82
N LEU A 189 -9.35 -8.05 17.89
CA LEU A 189 -8.99 -8.64 19.18
C LEU A 189 -10.18 -9.33 19.86
N LEU A 190 -11.38 -8.74 19.80
CA LEU A 190 -12.58 -9.37 20.31
C LEU A 190 -12.83 -10.73 19.63
N ILE A 191 -12.66 -10.77 18.31
CA ILE A 191 -12.84 -12.00 17.53
C ILE A 191 -11.75 -13.02 17.84
N ALA A 192 -10.50 -12.58 18.01
CA ALA A 192 -9.40 -13.46 18.40
C ALA A 192 -9.65 -14.14 19.74
N VAL A 193 -10.22 -13.44 20.72
CA VAL A 193 -10.59 -14.04 22.01
C VAL A 193 -11.68 -15.10 21.82
N LEU A 194 -12.77 -14.78 21.10
CA LEU A 194 -13.87 -15.72 20.88
C LEU A 194 -13.44 -16.99 20.14
N VAL A 195 -12.73 -16.82 19.02
CA VAL A 195 -12.25 -17.92 18.18
C VAL A 195 -11.18 -18.76 18.90
N SER A 196 -10.38 -18.13 19.77
CA SER A 196 -9.40 -18.85 20.58
C SER A 196 -10.05 -19.91 21.45
N ASP A 197 -11.18 -19.61 22.09
CA ASP A 197 -11.85 -20.56 22.98
C ASP A 197 -12.35 -21.79 22.20
N ASP A 198 -12.94 -21.59 21.02
CA ASP A 198 -13.42 -22.67 20.15
C ASP A 198 -12.27 -23.52 19.58
N ALA A 199 -11.10 -22.92 19.35
CA ALA A 199 -9.90 -23.62 18.85
C ALA A 199 -9.08 -24.32 19.96
N GLY A 200 -9.58 -24.35 21.21
CA GLY A 200 -8.89 -24.98 22.34
C GLY A 200 -7.78 -24.13 22.97
N GLY A 201 -7.82 -22.81 22.75
CA GLY A 201 -6.90 -21.82 23.30
C GLY A 201 -5.71 -21.50 22.40
N VAL A 202 -5.15 -20.30 22.55
CA VAL A 202 -3.99 -19.80 21.78
C VAL A 202 -2.81 -20.79 21.80
N GLY A 203 -2.52 -21.40 22.94
CA GLY A 203 -1.44 -22.38 23.07
C GLY A 203 -1.63 -23.62 22.20
N ASN A 204 -2.86 -24.13 22.08
CA ASN A 204 -3.18 -25.27 21.23
C ASN A 204 -2.94 -24.93 19.75
N VAL A 205 -3.44 -23.78 19.31
CA VAL A 205 -3.27 -23.28 17.94
C VAL A 205 -1.79 -23.10 17.60
N MET A 206 -1.01 -22.50 18.50
CA MET A 206 0.43 -22.29 18.30
C MET A 206 1.21 -23.62 18.22
N ASN A 207 0.92 -24.57 19.12
CA ASN A 207 1.57 -25.88 19.12
C ASN A 207 1.23 -26.67 17.84
N HIS A 208 -0.03 -26.63 17.40
CA HIS A 208 -0.45 -27.26 16.15
C HIS A 208 0.23 -26.60 14.93
N ALA A 209 0.28 -25.27 14.88
CA ALA A 209 0.98 -24.52 13.83
C ALA A 209 2.48 -24.86 13.78
N GLN A 210 3.12 -25.00 14.95
CA GLN A 210 4.52 -25.39 15.04
C GLN A 210 4.75 -26.82 14.54
N ALA A 211 3.92 -27.77 14.98
CA ALA A 211 4.00 -29.17 14.55
C ALA A 211 3.75 -29.32 13.04
N ALA A 212 2.86 -28.51 12.46
CA ALA A 212 2.61 -28.44 11.03
C ALA A 212 3.67 -27.65 10.24
N GLY A 213 4.74 -27.18 10.89
CA GLY A 213 5.83 -26.42 10.26
C GLY A 213 5.47 -24.98 9.86
N LYS A 214 4.25 -24.50 10.17
CA LYS A 214 3.76 -23.17 9.75
C LYS A 214 4.49 -22.01 10.41
N LEU A 215 5.14 -22.24 11.56
CA LEU A 215 5.93 -21.22 12.26
C LEU A 215 7.41 -21.19 11.83
N GLN A 216 7.80 -21.96 10.82
CA GLN A 216 9.14 -21.90 10.27
C GLN A 216 9.25 -20.66 9.37
N PHE A 217 10.03 -19.67 9.83
CA PHE A 217 10.18 -18.41 9.09
C PHE A 217 11.18 -18.54 7.92
N PHE A 218 12.33 -19.15 8.17
CA PHE A 218 13.35 -19.29 7.14
C PHE A 218 13.06 -20.46 6.20
N PRO A 219 13.30 -20.30 4.88
CA PRO A 219 13.07 -21.37 3.93
C PRO A 219 14.01 -22.54 4.18
N GLN A 220 13.47 -23.76 4.04
CA GLN A 220 14.30 -24.96 4.02
C GLN A 220 14.86 -25.16 2.61
N GLY A 221 16.19 -25.14 2.48
CA GLY A 221 16.86 -25.38 1.21
C GLY A 221 18.11 -24.54 0.99
N GLY A 222 18.73 -24.71 -0.17
CA GLY A 222 19.89 -23.92 -0.60
C GLY A 222 19.50 -22.58 -1.22
N TYR A 223 20.40 -22.01 -2.00
CA TYR A 223 20.23 -20.71 -2.67
C TYR A 223 18.92 -20.62 -3.49
N ALA A 224 18.45 -21.72 -4.07
CA ALA A 224 17.21 -21.78 -4.85
C ALA A 224 15.95 -21.42 -4.05
N ALA A 225 15.96 -21.58 -2.72
CA ALA A 225 14.87 -21.18 -1.84
C ALA A 225 15.10 -19.80 -1.21
N TRP A 226 16.35 -19.49 -0.85
CA TRP A 226 16.71 -18.22 -0.23
C TRP A 226 16.58 -17.02 -1.17
N ILE A 227 16.93 -17.15 -2.45
CA ILE A 227 16.89 -16.02 -3.39
C ILE A 227 15.44 -15.54 -3.60
N PRO A 228 14.44 -16.40 -3.88
CA PRO A 228 13.04 -15.98 -3.94
C PRO A 228 12.51 -15.41 -2.63
N PHE A 229 12.85 -16.02 -1.48
CA PHE A 229 12.45 -15.54 -0.15
C PHE A 229 12.95 -14.11 0.12
N ILE A 230 14.24 -13.85 -0.14
CA ILE A 230 14.83 -12.52 -0.03
C ILE A 230 14.20 -11.56 -1.03
N GLY A 231 13.96 -12.03 -2.27
CA GLY A 231 13.31 -11.27 -3.32
C GLY A 231 11.93 -10.76 -2.91
N ALA A 232 11.06 -11.63 -2.40
CA ALA A 232 9.73 -11.26 -1.92
C ALA A 232 9.79 -10.26 -0.76
N GLY A 233 10.64 -10.52 0.25
CA GLY A 233 10.82 -9.62 1.39
C GLY A 233 11.31 -8.22 0.99
N ILE A 234 12.35 -8.15 0.14
CA ILE A 234 12.91 -6.88 -0.34
C ILE A 234 11.93 -6.14 -1.25
N THR A 235 11.11 -6.85 -2.03
CA THR A 235 10.12 -6.24 -2.92
C THR A 235 9.15 -5.38 -2.14
N MET A 236 8.54 -5.94 -1.09
CA MET A 236 7.65 -5.18 -0.23
C MET A 236 8.40 -4.17 0.65
N MET A 237 9.58 -4.53 1.16
CA MET A 237 10.34 -3.65 2.08
C MET A 237 10.88 -2.39 1.40
N LEU A 238 11.56 -2.53 0.26
CA LEU A 238 12.24 -1.42 -0.41
C LEU A 238 11.40 -0.83 -1.52
N GLY A 239 10.60 -1.64 -2.22
CA GLY A 239 9.71 -1.16 -3.29
C GLY A 239 8.62 -0.22 -2.79
N SER A 240 8.26 -0.30 -1.52
CA SER A 240 7.25 0.55 -0.90
C SER A 240 7.74 1.93 -0.48
N ILE A 241 9.02 2.07 -0.15
CA ILE A 241 9.60 3.34 0.36
C ILE A 241 9.36 4.54 -0.58
N PRO A 242 9.47 4.40 -1.92
CA PRO A 242 9.25 5.52 -2.85
C PRO A 242 7.79 5.93 -3.04
N GLN A 243 6.84 5.25 -2.41
CA GLN A 243 5.44 5.55 -2.64
C GLN A 243 5.01 6.89 -2.04
N GLN A 244 4.02 7.49 -2.70
CA GLN A 244 3.50 8.81 -2.34
C GLN A 244 2.73 8.77 -1.02
N ASP A 245 2.01 7.70 -0.68
CA ASP A 245 1.33 7.59 0.61
C ASP A 245 2.34 7.54 1.76
N VAL A 246 3.41 6.76 1.67
CA VAL A 246 4.50 6.74 2.67
C VAL A 246 5.07 8.15 2.85
N PHE A 247 5.45 8.79 1.74
CA PHE A 247 5.94 10.17 1.75
C PHE A 247 4.96 11.18 2.36
N GLN A 248 3.69 11.12 1.95
CA GLN A 248 2.64 12.06 2.34
C GLN A 248 2.32 11.94 3.83
N ARG A 249 2.35 10.73 4.40
CA ARG A 249 2.07 10.48 5.83
C ARG A 249 3.18 11.07 6.71
N MET A 250 4.43 10.86 6.31
CA MET A 250 5.58 11.44 6.99
C MET A 250 5.56 12.98 6.93
N THR A 251 5.27 13.54 5.75
CA THR A 251 5.33 14.99 5.54
C THR A 251 4.11 15.75 6.08
N SER A 252 2.99 15.07 6.31
CA SER A 252 1.80 15.62 6.99
C SER A 252 1.96 15.83 8.49
N ALA A 253 2.99 15.25 9.11
CA ALA A 253 3.26 15.43 10.53
C ALA A 253 3.52 16.90 10.89
N LYS A 254 3.20 17.29 12.13
CA LYS A 254 3.42 18.65 12.65
C LYS A 254 4.89 19.06 12.78
N ASP A 255 5.77 18.08 12.96
CA ASP A 255 7.21 18.27 13.09
C ASP A 255 7.96 17.00 12.65
N GLU A 256 9.26 17.15 12.39
CA GLU A 256 10.13 16.05 11.94
C GLU A 256 10.17 14.89 12.93
N LYS A 257 10.20 15.18 14.25
CA LYS A 257 10.22 14.14 15.28
C LYS A 257 8.94 13.31 15.23
N THR A 258 7.80 13.95 14.98
CA THR A 258 6.50 13.32 14.82
C THR A 258 6.43 12.50 13.53
N ALA A 259 7.04 12.97 12.44
CA ALA A 259 7.14 12.20 11.18
C ALA A 259 7.88 10.88 11.39
N VAL A 260 9.05 10.93 12.03
CA VAL A 260 9.87 9.75 12.34
C VAL A 260 9.14 8.83 13.31
N ARG A 261 8.73 9.35 14.47
CA ARG A 261 8.11 8.55 15.54
C ARG A 261 6.81 7.91 15.07
N GLY A 262 5.97 8.66 14.36
CA GLY A 262 4.67 8.17 13.89
C GLY A 262 4.80 7.05 12.86
N SER A 263 5.80 7.15 11.97
CA SER A 263 6.08 6.08 10.98
C SER A 263 6.59 4.82 11.64
N VAL A 264 7.53 4.96 12.60
CA VAL A 264 8.09 3.82 13.34
C VAL A 264 7.03 3.18 14.23
N SER A 265 6.27 3.95 15.01
CA SER A 265 5.21 3.40 15.86
C SER A 265 4.09 2.76 15.04
N GLY A 266 3.71 3.35 13.91
CA GLY A 266 2.74 2.78 12.98
C GLY A 266 3.21 1.45 12.41
N GLY A 267 4.46 1.37 11.94
CA GLY A 267 5.06 0.14 11.42
C GLY A 267 5.20 -0.98 12.46
N VAL A 268 5.63 -0.64 13.69
CA VAL A 268 5.71 -1.61 14.80
C VAL A 268 4.34 -2.13 15.18
N LEU A 269 3.35 -1.23 15.25
CA LEU A 269 1.98 -1.64 15.59
C LEU A 269 1.37 -2.51 14.50
N TYR A 270 1.56 -2.16 13.24
CA TYR A 270 1.15 -2.96 12.10
C TYR A 270 1.77 -4.36 12.16
N PHE A 271 3.09 -4.45 12.39
CA PHE A 271 3.78 -5.73 12.53
C PHE A 271 3.15 -6.61 13.61
N ALA A 272 2.95 -6.06 14.81
CA ALA A 272 2.38 -6.80 15.93
C ALA A 272 0.94 -7.26 15.64
N PHE A 273 0.14 -6.41 14.98
CA PHE A 273 -1.28 -6.66 14.78
C PHE A 273 -1.58 -7.57 13.57
N ALA A 274 -0.69 -7.62 12.57
CA ALA A 274 -0.85 -8.47 11.39
C ALA A 274 -0.87 -9.98 11.71
N PHE A 275 -0.38 -10.39 12.89
CA PHE A 275 -0.48 -11.78 13.35
C PHE A 275 -1.89 -12.19 13.78
N VAL A 276 -2.77 -11.23 14.11
CA VAL A 276 -4.14 -11.52 14.54
C VAL A 276 -4.97 -12.21 13.42
N PRO A 277 -5.06 -11.68 12.19
CA PRO A 277 -5.79 -12.37 11.11
C PRO A 277 -5.15 -13.71 10.72
N MET A 278 -3.82 -13.86 10.81
CA MET A 278 -3.15 -15.14 10.59
C MET A 278 -3.55 -16.18 11.64
N PHE A 279 -3.56 -15.78 12.91
CA PHE A 279 -4.06 -16.61 14.01
C PHE A 279 -5.51 -17.04 13.76
N LEU A 280 -6.39 -16.09 13.43
CA LEU A 280 -7.81 -16.37 13.18
C LEU A 280 -8.00 -17.37 12.03
N ALA A 281 -7.35 -17.15 10.88
CA ALA A 281 -7.47 -18.05 9.74
C ALA A 281 -6.92 -19.45 10.04
N TYR A 282 -5.82 -19.55 10.78
CA TYR A 282 -5.25 -20.84 11.14
C TYR A 282 -6.10 -21.59 12.18
N SER A 283 -6.71 -20.88 13.14
CA SER A 283 -7.66 -21.45 14.09
C SER A 283 -8.85 -22.13 13.40
N ALA A 284 -9.27 -21.65 12.21
CA ALA A 284 -10.30 -22.31 11.41
C ALA A 284 -9.96 -23.78 11.13
N THR A 285 -8.69 -24.08 10.87
CA THR A 285 -8.21 -25.45 10.57
C THR A 285 -8.28 -26.41 11.75
N LEU A 286 -8.43 -25.90 12.98
CA LEU A 286 -8.66 -26.69 14.18
C LEU A 286 -10.16 -26.83 14.52
N ILE A 287 -10.96 -25.80 14.20
CA ILE A 287 -12.39 -25.76 14.52
C ILE A 287 -13.19 -26.70 13.60
N ASP A 288 -12.97 -26.65 12.29
CA ASP A 288 -13.55 -27.60 11.34
C ASP A 288 -12.50 -28.00 10.28
N PRO A 289 -11.64 -28.99 10.60
CA PRO A 289 -10.51 -29.34 9.75
C PRO A 289 -10.90 -29.77 8.34
N LYS A 290 -12.07 -30.40 8.18
CA LYS A 290 -12.53 -30.89 6.87
C LYS A 290 -12.99 -29.72 6.00
N VAL A 291 -13.90 -28.89 6.52
CA VAL A 291 -14.45 -27.76 5.76
C VAL A 291 -13.36 -26.76 5.39
N PHE A 292 -12.52 -26.38 6.36
CA PHE A 292 -11.47 -25.40 6.10
C PHE A 292 -10.26 -25.98 5.37
N GLY A 293 -9.99 -27.28 5.49
CA GLY A 293 -8.99 -27.97 4.67
C GLY A 293 -9.33 -27.89 3.18
N ASP A 294 -10.55 -28.29 2.81
CA ASP A 294 -11.04 -28.23 1.42
C ASP A 294 -11.08 -26.77 0.91
N MET A 295 -11.42 -25.82 1.79
CA MET A 295 -11.45 -24.39 1.45
C MET A 295 -10.05 -23.81 1.21
N ILE A 296 -9.03 -24.25 1.95
CA ILE A 296 -7.65 -23.79 1.72
C ILE A 296 -7.18 -24.16 0.31
N GLU A 297 -7.53 -25.37 -0.17
CA GLU A 297 -7.14 -25.82 -1.50
C GLU A 297 -7.89 -25.07 -2.61
N SER A 298 -9.19 -24.86 -2.44
CA SER A 298 -10.05 -24.21 -3.44
C SER A 298 -9.94 -22.68 -3.44
N ASP A 299 -10.12 -22.03 -2.29
CA ASP A 299 -10.00 -20.58 -2.12
C ASP A 299 -9.68 -20.19 -0.66
N ALA A 300 -8.38 -20.16 -0.33
CA ALA A 300 -7.93 -19.79 1.00
C ALA A 300 -8.32 -18.36 1.44
N GLN A 301 -8.67 -17.45 0.52
CA GLN A 301 -9.10 -16.09 0.89
C GLN A 301 -10.46 -16.09 1.59
N MET A 302 -11.25 -17.15 1.37
CA MET A 302 -12.57 -17.32 1.96
C MET A 302 -12.55 -17.95 3.35
N VAL A 303 -11.41 -18.51 3.80
CA VAL A 303 -11.27 -19.20 5.09
C VAL A 303 -11.68 -18.29 6.25
N LEU A 304 -11.05 -17.12 6.36
CA LEU A 304 -11.31 -16.23 7.48
C LEU A 304 -12.75 -15.69 7.48
N PRO A 305 -13.29 -15.14 6.37
CA PRO A 305 -14.69 -14.72 6.34
C PRO A 305 -15.70 -15.82 6.66
N ASN A 306 -15.50 -17.05 6.15
CA ASN A 306 -16.40 -18.16 6.40
C ASN A 306 -16.34 -18.65 7.84
N LEU A 307 -15.14 -18.66 8.45
CA LEU A 307 -15.01 -18.90 9.89
C LEU A 307 -15.94 -17.98 10.68
N ILE A 308 -15.88 -16.68 10.38
CA ILE A 308 -16.68 -15.70 11.10
C ILE A 308 -18.17 -15.89 10.84
N LEU A 309 -18.59 -16.05 9.59
CA LEU A 309 -20.01 -16.18 9.24
C LEU A 309 -20.68 -17.41 9.84
N HIS A 310 -19.96 -18.53 9.90
CA HIS A 310 -20.56 -19.83 10.26
C HIS A 310 -20.28 -20.26 11.70
N HIS A 311 -19.23 -19.74 12.34
CA HIS A 311 -18.82 -20.19 13.68
C HIS A 311 -18.83 -19.08 14.75
N THR A 312 -19.28 -17.86 14.43
CA THR A 312 -19.35 -16.78 15.44
C THR A 312 -20.75 -16.18 15.54
N PRO A 313 -21.16 -15.68 16.73
CA PRO A 313 -22.46 -15.05 16.91
C PRO A 313 -22.59 -13.75 16.09
N LEU A 314 -23.83 -13.34 15.79
CA LEU A 314 -24.10 -12.16 14.96
C LEU A 314 -23.35 -10.89 15.40
N VAL A 315 -23.20 -10.67 16.71
CA VAL A 315 -22.46 -9.52 17.25
C VAL A 315 -20.99 -9.56 16.82
N ALA A 316 -20.35 -10.72 16.91
CA ALA A 316 -18.99 -10.93 16.45
C ALA A 316 -18.86 -10.71 14.94
N GLN A 317 -19.79 -11.23 14.15
CA GLN A 317 -19.84 -10.99 12.70
C GLN A 317 -19.89 -9.48 12.37
N VAL A 318 -20.73 -8.71 13.07
CA VAL A 318 -20.84 -7.26 12.89
C VAL A 318 -19.51 -6.56 13.18
N PHE A 319 -18.84 -6.91 14.28
CA PHE A 319 -17.54 -6.32 14.62
C PHE A 319 -16.46 -6.68 13.61
N PHE A 320 -16.38 -7.94 13.19
CA PHE A 320 -15.38 -8.38 12.22
C PHE A 320 -15.59 -7.71 10.85
N PHE A 321 -16.79 -7.79 10.27
CA PHE A 321 -17.03 -7.21 8.96
C PHE A 321 -16.99 -5.67 9.00
N GLY A 322 -17.36 -5.04 10.13
CA GLY A 322 -17.13 -3.62 10.34
C GLY A 322 -15.65 -3.26 10.39
N ALA A 323 -14.82 -4.02 11.10
CA ALA A 323 -13.37 -3.87 11.14
C ALA A 323 -12.72 -4.10 9.76
N LEU A 324 -13.13 -5.15 9.06
CA LEU A 324 -12.63 -5.47 7.72
C LEU A 324 -12.98 -4.36 6.72
N LEU A 325 -14.23 -3.88 6.70
CA LEU A 325 -14.61 -2.74 5.86
C LEU A 325 -13.84 -1.47 6.25
N SER A 326 -13.63 -1.24 7.56
CA SER A 326 -12.82 -0.11 8.05
C SER A 326 -11.41 -0.13 7.47
N ALA A 327 -10.75 -1.29 7.56
CA ALA A 327 -9.41 -1.53 7.03
C ALA A 327 -9.36 -1.27 5.51
N ILE A 328 -10.26 -1.90 4.76
CA ILE A 328 -10.28 -1.80 3.29
C ILE A 328 -10.54 -0.36 2.84
N MET A 329 -11.48 0.33 3.48
CA MET A 329 -11.85 1.70 3.14
C MET A 329 -10.75 2.73 3.46
N SER A 330 -10.08 2.57 4.60
CA SER A 330 -8.92 3.39 4.97
C SER A 330 -7.85 3.28 3.88
N THR A 331 -7.39 2.06 3.60
CA THR A 331 -6.37 1.80 2.58
C THR A 331 -6.79 2.28 1.19
N ALA A 332 -8.01 1.98 0.74
CA ALA A 332 -8.49 2.38 -0.58
C ALA A 332 -8.53 3.92 -0.74
N SER A 333 -9.02 4.64 0.27
CA SER A 333 -9.07 6.11 0.20
C SER A 333 -7.66 6.74 0.16
N ALA A 334 -6.76 6.22 0.99
CA ALA A 334 -5.37 6.62 1.06
C ALA A 334 -4.63 6.45 -0.28
N THR A 335 -4.82 5.29 -0.90
CA THR A 335 -4.14 4.86 -2.13
C THR A 335 -4.79 5.37 -3.41
N LEU A 336 -6.04 5.85 -3.36
CA LEU A 336 -6.67 6.63 -4.44
C LEU A 336 -6.25 8.10 -4.44
N LEU A 337 -6.03 8.67 -3.25
CA LEU A 337 -5.61 10.07 -3.10
C LEU A 337 -4.16 10.28 -3.60
N ALA A 338 -3.26 9.36 -3.30
CA ALA A 338 -1.85 9.47 -3.66
C ALA A 338 -1.57 9.67 -5.18
N PRO A 339 -2.08 8.82 -6.10
CA PRO A 339 -1.85 8.98 -7.54
C PRO A 339 -2.56 10.21 -8.12
N SER A 340 -3.70 10.64 -7.55
CA SER A 340 -4.38 11.85 -8.03
C SER A 340 -3.59 13.12 -7.73
N VAL A 341 -2.97 13.19 -6.55
CA VAL A 341 -2.04 14.25 -6.18
C VAL A 341 -0.83 14.24 -7.11
N MET A 342 -0.18 13.09 -7.30
CA MET A 342 0.99 12.99 -8.16
C MET A 342 0.69 13.40 -9.61
N PHE A 343 -0.42 12.92 -10.18
CA PHE A 343 -0.78 13.30 -11.54
C PHE A 343 -1.05 14.80 -11.65
N THR A 344 -1.78 15.38 -10.70
CA THR A 344 -2.12 16.80 -10.75
C THR A 344 -0.86 17.67 -10.62
N GLU A 345 -0.06 17.41 -9.58
CA GLU A 345 1.11 18.22 -9.23
C GLU A 345 2.28 17.99 -10.19
N ASN A 346 2.60 16.73 -10.49
CA ASN A 346 3.80 16.39 -11.24
C ASN A 346 3.58 16.27 -12.74
N ILE A 347 2.37 16.00 -13.24
CA ILE A 347 2.13 15.87 -14.69
C ILE A 347 1.33 17.07 -15.19
N LEU A 348 0.09 17.22 -14.73
CA LEU A 348 -0.90 18.09 -15.34
C LEU A 348 -0.56 19.58 -15.25
N LYS A 349 -0.13 20.07 -14.07
CA LYS A 349 0.27 21.48 -13.88
C LYS A 349 1.26 21.98 -14.92
N HIS A 350 2.18 21.11 -15.32
CA HIS A 350 3.25 21.46 -16.24
C HIS A 350 2.79 21.52 -17.70
N PHE A 351 1.93 20.60 -18.13
CA PHE A 351 1.58 20.48 -19.54
C PHE A 351 0.41 21.38 -19.95
N ALA A 352 -0.49 21.71 -19.03
CA ALA A 352 -1.74 22.35 -19.40
C ALA A 352 -2.09 23.61 -18.59
N LEU A 353 -1.49 23.83 -17.41
CA LEU A 353 -2.14 24.61 -16.35
C LEU A 353 -1.16 25.33 -15.40
N GLU A 354 -0.20 26.09 -15.93
CA GLU A 354 0.80 26.83 -15.12
C GLU A 354 0.19 27.91 -14.19
N HIS A 355 -1.08 28.30 -14.41
CA HIS A 355 -1.77 29.36 -13.66
C HIS A 355 -3.15 28.95 -13.10
N MET A 356 -3.28 27.75 -12.54
CA MET A 356 -4.53 27.34 -11.89
C MET A 356 -4.75 28.03 -10.53
N SER A 357 -5.97 28.52 -10.30
CA SER A 357 -6.43 28.86 -8.96
C SER A 357 -6.63 27.60 -8.09
N ASP A 358 -6.59 27.75 -6.76
CA ASP A 358 -6.81 26.63 -5.83
C ASP A 358 -8.14 25.89 -6.07
N GLN A 359 -9.21 26.62 -6.45
CA GLN A 359 -10.50 25.98 -6.75
C GLN A 359 -10.44 25.10 -8.00
N GLN A 360 -9.75 25.54 -9.04
CA GLN A 360 -9.55 24.76 -10.26
C GLN A 360 -8.69 23.52 -9.96
N MET A 361 -7.62 23.70 -9.18
CA MET A 361 -6.75 22.61 -8.73
C MET A 361 -7.52 21.52 -7.99
N LEU A 362 -8.34 21.91 -7.01
CA LEU A 362 -9.15 20.97 -6.23
C LEU A 362 -10.18 20.24 -7.11
N ARG A 363 -10.83 20.95 -8.06
CA ARG A 363 -11.74 20.30 -9.02
C ARG A 363 -11.01 19.29 -9.88
N THR A 364 -9.82 19.60 -10.34
CA THR A 364 -9.03 18.68 -11.17
C THR A 364 -8.57 17.46 -10.39
N MET A 365 -8.05 17.63 -9.17
CA MET A 365 -7.70 16.49 -8.29
C MET A 365 -8.90 15.56 -8.11
N ARG A 366 -10.10 16.10 -7.88
CA ARG A 366 -11.34 15.31 -7.76
C ARG A 366 -11.69 14.53 -9.01
N ILE A 367 -11.61 15.16 -10.19
CA ILE A 367 -11.85 14.47 -11.47
C ILE A 367 -10.86 13.32 -11.64
N ILE A 368 -9.58 13.55 -11.33
CA ILE A 368 -8.53 12.53 -11.45
C ILE A 368 -8.75 11.37 -10.47
N VAL A 369 -9.18 11.65 -9.23
CA VAL A 369 -9.56 10.59 -8.28
C VAL A 369 -10.65 9.69 -8.87
N VAL A 370 -11.68 10.28 -9.49
CA VAL A 370 -12.77 9.50 -10.12
C VAL A 370 -12.28 8.70 -11.31
N THR A 371 -11.52 9.30 -12.23
CA THR A 371 -11.03 8.60 -13.42
C THR A 371 -10.07 7.48 -13.04
N PHE A 372 -9.15 7.73 -12.09
CA PHE A 372 -8.26 6.69 -11.58
C PHE A 372 -9.03 5.58 -10.85
N GLY A 373 -10.04 5.92 -10.05
CA GLY A 373 -10.93 4.93 -9.43
C GLY A 373 -11.67 4.06 -10.45
N GLY A 374 -12.09 4.64 -11.58
CA GLY A 374 -12.66 3.90 -12.70
C GLY A 374 -11.66 2.92 -13.35
N LEU A 375 -10.41 3.34 -13.55
CA LEU A 375 -9.34 2.47 -14.07
C LEU A 375 -9.00 1.33 -13.11
N VAL A 376 -8.94 1.62 -11.81
CA VAL A 376 -8.76 0.62 -10.76
C VAL A 376 -9.89 -0.40 -10.79
N LEU A 377 -11.15 0.05 -10.81
CA LEU A 377 -12.30 -0.84 -10.87
C LEU A 377 -12.27 -1.71 -12.13
N TRP A 378 -11.92 -1.14 -13.29
CA TRP A 378 -11.75 -1.90 -14.52
C TRP A 378 -10.66 -2.97 -14.38
N PHE A 379 -9.49 -2.61 -13.84
CA PHE A 379 -8.40 -3.57 -13.63
C PHE A 379 -8.79 -4.67 -12.64
N ALA A 380 -9.44 -4.32 -11.53
CA ALA A 380 -9.90 -5.26 -10.52
C ALA A 380 -10.89 -6.29 -11.10
N LEU A 381 -11.82 -5.86 -11.96
CA LEU A 381 -12.80 -6.74 -12.61
C LEU A 381 -12.20 -7.73 -13.62
N HIS A 382 -10.99 -7.46 -14.13
CA HIS A 382 -10.32 -8.28 -15.13
C HIS A 382 -9.07 -9.01 -14.58
N SER A 383 -8.77 -8.85 -13.29
CA SER A 383 -7.61 -9.48 -12.66
C SER A 383 -7.98 -10.83 -12.07
N GLU A 384 -7.22 -11.86 -12.41
CA GLU A 384 -7.33 -13.21 -11.80
C GLU A 384 -6.35 -13.43 -10.64
N ALA A 385 -5.48 -12.44 -10.34
CA ALA A 385 -4.52 -12.53 -9.25
C ALA A 385 -5.22 -12.46 -7.88
N SER A 386 -4.72 -13.22 -6.91
CA SER A 386 -5.16 -13.11 -5.51
C SER A 386 -4.84 -11.72 -4.94
N ILE A 387 -5.57 -11.30 -3.90
CA ILE A 387 -5.37 -9.99 -3.24
C ILE A 387 -3.89 -9.79 -2.90
N PHE A 388 -3.25 -10.78 -2.28
CA PHE A 388 -1.82 -10.71 -1.91
C PHE A 388 -0.91 -10.50 -3.13
N LYS A 389 -1.12 -11.26 -4.22
CA LYS A 389 -0.31 -11.13 -5.44
C LYS A 389 -0.54 -9.82 -6.17
N MET A 390 -1.76 -9.29 -6.17
CA MET A 390 -2.05 -7.97 -6.76
C MET A 390 -1.21 -6.89 -6.10
N VAL A 391 -1.06 -6.96 -4.77
CA VAL A 391 -0.25 -6.00 -4.02
C VAL A 391 1.25 -6.25 -4.19
N GLU A 392 1.72 -7.49 -4.07
CA GLU A 392 3.14 -7.82 -4.28
C GLU A 392 3.63 -7.39 -5.67
N ASN A 393 2.83 -7.63 -6.71
CA ASN A 393 3.15 -7.25 -8.09
C ASN A 393 3.22 -5.73 -8.29
N ALA A 394 2.41 -4.95 -7.57
CA ALA A 394 2.45 -3.50 -7.63
C ALA A 394 3.85 -2.96 -7.24
N TYR A 395 4.42 -3.50 -6.16
CA TYR A 395 5.68 -3.04 -5.61
C TYR A 395 6.93 -3.46 -6.39
N LYS A 396 6.82 -4.45 -7.28
CA LYS A 396 7.90 -4.81 -8.20
C LYS A 396 8.32 -3.61 -9.05
N ILE A 397 7.36 -2.83 -9.56
CA ILE A 397 7.59 -1.68 -10.43
C ILE A 397 8.41 -0.60 -9.70
N THR A 398 7.99 -0.22 -8.50
CA THR A 398 8.66 0.81 -7.71
C THR A 398 10.00 0.35 -7.17
N LEU A 399 10.17 -0.95 -6.88
CA LEU A 399 11.45 -1.53 -6.51
C LEU A 399 12.49 -1.35 -7.62
N VAL A 400 12.18 -1.78 -8.84
CA VAL A 400 13.15 -1.80 -9.95
C VAL A 400 13.40 -0.43 -10.55
N ALA A 401 12.42 0.48 -10.45
CA ALA A 401 12.49 1.79 -11.09
C ALA A 401 12.82 2.92 -10.10
N ALA A 402 12.13 2.99 -8.96
CA ALA A 402 12.10 4.18 -8.11
C ALA A 402 13.00 4.13 -6.88
N PHE A 403 13.13 2.96 -6.25
CA PHE A 403 13.88 2.83 -5.00
C PHE A 403 15.35 3.24 -5.12
N VAL A 404 16.05 2.77 -6.16
CA VAL A 404 17.47 3.05 -6.33
C VAL A 404 17.73 4.55 -6.57
N PRO A 405 17.04 5.24 -7.51
CA PRO A 405 17.16 6.69 -7.64
C PRO A 405 16.83 7.47 -6.35
N LEU A 406 15.86 7.04 -5.56
CA LEU A 406 15.54 7.68 -4.28
C LEU A 406 16.68 7.53 -3.27
N ALA A 407 17.08 6.29 -2.98
CA ALA A 407 18.08 6.00 -1.96
C ALA A 407 19.45 6.61 -2.33
N PHE A 408 19.91 6.43 -3.56
CA PHE A 408 21.19 6.99 -4.00
C PHE A 408 21.13 8.52 -4.09
N GLY A 409 19.97 9.08 -4.45
CA GLY A 409 19.83 10.54 -4.53
C GLY A 409 19.98 11.21 -3.16
N LEU A 410 19.49 10.57 -2.10
CA LEU A 410 19.56 11.07 -0.73
C LEU A 410 20.92 10.84 -0.08
N TYR A 411 21.54 9.67 -0.30
CA TYR A 411 22.73 9.25 0.44
C TYR A 411 24.03 9.29 -0.37
N TRP A 412 23.97 9.25 -1.70
CA TRP A 412 25.16 9.21 -2.54
C TRP A 412 25.39 10.53 -3.29
N LYS A 413 26.45 11.24 -2.87
CA LYS A 413 26.82 12.55 -3.43
C LYS A 413 27.11 12.52 -4.94
N ARG A 414 27.50 11.37 -5.49
CA ARG A 414 27.83 11.22 -6.93
C ARG A 414 26.60 10.90 -7.80
N ALA A 415 25.44 10.59 -7.22
CA ALA A 415 24.25 10.29 -8.00
C ALA A 415 23.90 11.48 -8.92
N ASN A 416 23.57 11.21 -10.18
CA ASN A 416 23.23 12.25 -11.15
C ASN A 416 22.12 11.81 -12.10
N THR A 417 21.65 12.73 -12.96
CA THR A 417 20.52 12.47 -13.87
C THR A 417 20.77 11.27 -14.79
N GLN A 418 21.99 11.15 -15.33
CA GLN A 418 22.38 10.06 -16.22
C GLN A 418 22.35 8.71 -15.49
N GLY A 419 22.87 8.66 -14.26
CA GLY A 419 22.76 7.50 -13.37
C GLY A 419 21.31 7.10 -13.08
N ALA A 420 20.46 8.07 -12.73
CA ALA A 420 19.05 7.81 -12.45
C ALA A 420 18.29 7.26 -13.67
N LEU A 421 18.49 7.83 -14.86
CA LEU A 421 17.83 7.33 -16.07
C LEU A 421 18.32 5.93 -16.45
N LEU A 422 19.63 5.66 -16.38
CA LEU A 422 20.17 4.32 -16.65
C LEU A 422 19.68 3.30 -15.63
N SER A 423 19.60 3.68 -14.35
CA SER A 423 19.00 2.85 -13.29
C SER A 423 17.57 2.45 -13.64
N ILE A 424 16.72 3.41 -14.01
CA ILE A 424 15.32 3.18 -14.35
C ILE A 424 15.21 2.28 -15.59
N VAL A 425 15.91 2.61 -16.68
CA VAL A 425 15.82 1.86 -17.94
C VAL A 425 16.33 0.43 -17.77
N LEU A 426 17.51 0.23 -17.17
CA LEU A 426 18.05 -1.12 -16.99
C LEU A 426 17.22 -1.95 -16.02
N GLY A 427 16.70 -1.34 -14.95
CA GLY A 427 15.85 -2.04 -13.99
C GLY A 427 14.52 -2.50 -14.60
N LEU A 428 13.79 -1.59 -15.25
CA LEU A 428 12.52 -1.89 -15.91
C LEU A 428 12.70 -2.87 -17.08
N ALA A 429 13.70 -2.65 -17.94
CA ALA A 429 13.93 -3.53 -19.09
C ALA A 429 14.25 -4.95 -18.63
N THR A 430 15.14 -5.12 -17.64
CA THR A 430 15.50 -6.45 -17.13
C THR A 430 14.28 -7.15 -16.53
N TRP A 431 13.53 -6.45 -15.69
CA TRP A 431 12.32 -7.00 -15.07
C TRP A 431 11.29 -7.43 -16.11
N LEU A 432 10.94 -6.55 -17.06
CA LEU A 432 9.95 -6.84 -18.10
C LEU A 432 10.38 -7.97 -19.04
N LEU A 433 11.65 -7.99 -19.45
CA LEU A 433 12.19 -9.04 -20.31
C LEU A 433 12.18 -10.41 -19.59
N MET A 434 12.53 -10.44 -18.31
CA MET A 434 12.49 -11.69 -17.54
C MET A 434 11.06 -12.19 -17.30
N GLU A 435 10.11 -11.29 -17.04
CA GLU A 435 8.69 -11.70 -16.94
C GLU A 435 8.13 -12.17 -18.29
N ALA A 436 8.61 -11.63 -19.42
CA ALA A 436 8.13 -11.98 -20.75
C ALA A 436 8.72 -13.28 -21.31
N PHE A 437 10.01 -13.53 -21.12
CA PHE A 437 10.73 -14.59 -21.84
C PHE A 437 10.92 -15.88 -21.05
N GLU A 438 11.09 -15.84 -19.72
CA GLU A 438 11.05 -17.01 -18.83
C GLU A 438 11.30 -16.57 -17.38
N PRO A 439 10.25 -16.56 -16.51
CA PRO A 439 10.45 -16.29 -15.09
C PRO A 439 11.32 -17.37 -14.46
N SER A 440 12.55 -17.02 -14.10
CA SER A 440 13.45 -17.97 -13.42
C SER A 440 12.88 -18.36 -12.06
N LYS A 441 12.83 -19.67 -11.78
CA LYS A 441 12.42 -20.20 -10.47
C LYS A 441 13.36 -19.77 -9.34
N ILE A 442 14.61 -19.41 -9.67
CA ILE A 442 15.65 -19.09 -8.70
C ILE A 442 15.86 -17.58 -8.60
N TRP A 443 15.85 -16.87 -9.73
CA TRP A 443 16.07 -15.42 -9.78
C TRP A 443 14.76 -14.71 -10.10
N PRO A 444 14.04 -14.20 -9.08
CA PRO A 444 12.85 -13.42 -9.31
C PRO A 444 13.16 -12.23 -10.24
N PRO A 445 12.35 -11.99 -11.29
CA PRO A 445 12.57 -10.90 -12.25
C PRO A 445 12.82 -9.54 -11.59
N GLN A 446 12.09 -9.23 -10.51
CA GLN A 446 12.22 -7.97 -9.79
C GLN A 446 13.54 -7.84 -9.03
N LEU A 447 14.13 -8.94 -8.56
CA LEU A 447 15.43 -8.92 -7.89
C LEU A 447 16.56 -8.67 -8.90
N ALA A 448 16.50 -9.32 -10.06
CA ALA A 448 17.41 -9.05 -11.16
C ALA A 448 17.26 -7.61 -11.67
N GLY A 449 16.02 -7.12 -11.81
CA GLY A 449 15.73 -5.72 -12.13
C GLY A 449 16.33 -4.76 -11.10
N LEU A 450 16.21 -5.03 -9.80
CA LEU A 450 16.84 -4.21 -8.75
C LEU A 450 18.37 -4.17 -8.90
N LEU A 451 19.03 -5.31 -9.11
CA LEU A 451 20.48 -5.38 -9.30
C LEU A 451 20.93 -4.60 -10.54
N MET A 452 20.17 -4.68 -11.62
CA MET A 452 20.43 -3.92 -12.84
C MET A 452 20.15 -2.42 -12.68
N SER A 453 19.19 -2.06 -11.85
CA SER A 453 18.93 -0.67 -11.46
C SER A 453 20.10 -0.09 -10.67
N VAL A 454 20.61 -0.82 -9.67
CA VAL A 454 21.83 -0.44 -8.93
C VAL A 454 23.02 -0.30 -9.86
N SER A 455 23.21 -1.26 -10.77
CA SER A 455 24.30 -1.23 -11.76
C SER A 455 24.19 -0.02 -12.68
N GLY A 456 22.98 0.31 -13.16
CA GLY A 456 22.72 1.49 -13.97
C GLY A 456 23.01 2.80 -13.24
N MET A 457 22.63 2.90 -11.97
CA MET A 457 22.93 4.05 -11.12
C MET A 457 24.44 4.25 -10.96
N LEU A 458 25.17 3.17 -10.66
CA LEU A 458 26.63 3.22 -10.47
C LEU A 458 27.35 3.58 -11.77
N LEU A 459 27.06 2.86 -12.86
CA LEU A 459 27.70 3.09 -14.17
C LEU A 459 27.38 4.49 -14.70
N GLY A 460 26.12 4.88 -14.71
CA GLY A 460 25.70 6.17 -15.24
C GLY A 460 26.21 7.36 -14.44
N SER A 461 26.38 7.19 -13.13
CA SER A 461 26.89 8.26 -12.26
C SER A 461 28.42 8.43 -12.32
N LEU A 462 29.16 7.36 -12.61
CA LEU A 462 30.63 7.37 -12.66
C LEU A 462 31.19 7.62 -14.06
N LEU A 463 30.42 7.36 -15.11
CA LEU A 463 30.80 7.66 -16.49
C LEU A 463 30.79 9.18 -16.75
N PRO A 464 31.53 9.67 -17.77
CA PRO A 464 31.59 11.09 -18.10
C PRO A 464 30.18 11.67 -18.30
N ASN A 465 29.81 12.61 -17.42
CA ASN A 465 28.47 13.17 -17.38
C ASN A 465 28.23 14.07 -18.59
N LYS A 466 27.48 13.54 -19.58
CA LYS A 466 27.12 14.28 -20.79
C LYS A 466 25.87 15.13 -20.59
N MET A 467 24.97 14.73 -19.69
CA MET A 467 23.63 15.34 -19.53
C MET A 467 23.63 16.61 -18.65
N ASP A 468 24.36 16.63 -17.54
CA ASP A 468 24.39 17.82 -16.68
C ASP A 468 25.24 18.95 -17.30
N LYS A 469 26.26 18.60 -18.09
CA LYS A 469 27.03 19.57 -18.89
C LYS A 469 26.16 20.27 -19.95
N TYR A 470 25.33 19.51 -20.66
CA TYR A 470 24.39 20.05 -21.66
C TYR A 470 23.40 21.06 -21.05
N ARG A 471 22.88 20.77 -19.85
CA ARG A 471 21.95 21.67 -19.15
C ARG A 471 22.61 22.89 -18.55
N ALA A 472 23.85 22.77 -18.04
CA ALA A 472 24.62 23.93 -17.60
C ALA A 472 24.87 24.91 -18.75
N THR A 473 25.15 24.40 -19.96
CA THR A 473 25.35 25.24 -21.16
C THR A 473 24.07 25.90 -21.68
N HIS A 474 22.90 25.28 -21.52
CA HIS A 474 21.63 25.85 -22.00
C HIS A 474 20.93 26.79 -20.99
N ARG A 475 21.30 26.76 -19.70
CA ARG A 475 20.84 27.77 -18.72
C ARG A 475 21.57 29.11 -18.82
N GLN A 476 22.69 29.18 -19.54
CA GLN A 476 23.46 30.43 -19.74
C GLN A 476 22.95 31.33 -20.86
N HIS A 477 21.87 30.95 -21.56
CA HIS A 477 21.14 31.83 -22.46
C HIS A 477 19.70 32.02 -21.96
N PRO A 478 19.44 32.86 -20.95
CA PRO A 478 18.17 33.56 -20.93
C PRO A 478 18.16 34.45 -22.17
N SER A 479 17.23 34.20 -23.07
CA SER A 479 16.88 35.08 -24.18
C SER A 479 16.66 36.49 -23.63
N SER A 480 17.66 37.34 -23.80
CA SER A 480 17.54 38.78 -23.72
C SER A 480 16.80 39.26 -24.97
N THR A 481 15.47 39.29 -24.90
CA THR A 481 14.59 40.15 -25.69
C THR A 481 13.20 40.11 -25.08
#